data_AF-A0A0Q4FPC6-F1
#
_entry.id   AF-A0A0Q4FPC6-F1
#
_cell.length_a   1.000
_cell.length_b   1.000
_cell.length_c   1.000
_cell.angle_alpha   90.00
_cell.angle_beta   90.00
_cell.angle_gamma   90.00
#
_symmetry.space_group_name_H-M   'P 1'
#
loop_
_entity.id
_entity.type
_entity.pdbx_description
1 polymer ?
#
loop_
_entity_poly.entity_id
_entity_poly.type
_entity_poly.pdbx_seq_one_letter_code
_entity_poly.pdbx_strand_id
1 'polypeptide(L)'
;MSDRLPSDVVVGALLRRVNGAGGFGLVLARGDAQAGGILVVLLERGMPVRVVEHGLGPAGDTVLIDSTPEDRPHGPGGDAGDESGSAPGPDFLSAYLNRRRARDPDLWIIEVDIAAAERFAADALLGN
;
A
#
# COMPACT_ATOMS: atom_id res chain seq x y z
N MET A 1 -10.90 24.14 8.27
CA MET A 1 -11.44 22.82 7.91
C MET A 1 -10.36 22.13 7.09
N SER A 2 -9.87 20.97 7.51
CA SER A 2 -8.81 20.28 6.76
C SER A 2 -9.37 19.82 5.41
N ASP A 3 -8.68 20.18 4.34
CA ASP A 3 -9.00 19.88 2.94
C ASP A 3 -8.77 18.39 2.57
N ARG A 4 -8.79 17.51 3.58
CA ARG A 4 -8.47 16.09 3.43
C ARG A 4 -9.77 15.31 3.26
N LEU A 5 -9.85 14.52 2.19
CA LEU A 5 -10.95 13.58 1.98
C LEU A 5 -10.99 12.55 3.12
N PRO A 6 -12.19 12.13 3.57
CA PRO A 6 -12.33 11.01 4.50
C PRO A 6 -11.65 9.74 3.95
N SER A 7 -11.01 9.00 4.85
CA SER A 7 -10.24 7.80 4.49
C SER A 7 -11.10 6.76 3.76
N ASP A 8 -12.35 6.55 4.18
CA ASP A 8 -13.26 5.60 3.51
C ASP A 8 -13.59 5.99 2.06
N VAL A 9 -13.71 7.28 1.77
CA VAL A 9 -13.90 7.82 0.42
C VAL A 9 -12.65 7.58 -0.42
N VAL A 10 -11.44 7.84 0.11
CA VAL A 10 -10.17 7.59 -0.59
C VAL A 10 -10.03 6.10 -0.91
N VAL A 11 -10.26 5.21 0.07
CA VAL A 11 -10.22 3.75 -0.12
C VAL A 11 -11.24 3.31 -1.18
N GLY A 12 -12.48 3.79 -1.09
CA GLY A 12 -13.53 3.45 -2.04
C GLY A 12 -13.20 3.91 -3.47
N ALA A 13 -12.62 5.10 -3.62
CA ALA A 13 -12.19 5.62 -4.91
C ALA A 13 -11.03 4.80 -5.50
N LEU A 14 -10.02 4.46 -4.69
CA LEU A 14 -8.89 3.62 -5.10
C LEU A 14 -9.39 2.26 -5.61
N LEU A 15 -10.21 1.56 -4.84
CA LEU A 15 -10.74 0.25 -5.24
C LEU A 15 -11.55 0.33 -6.54
N ARG A 16 -12.35 1.38 -6.72
CA ARG A 16 -13.11 1.58 -7.97
C ARG A 16 -12.18 1.82 -9.16
N ARG A 17 -11.13 2.65 -9.00
CA ARG A 17 -10.13 2.89 -10.05
C ARG A 17 -9.41 1.61 -10.43
N VAL A 18 -8.93 0.84 -9.44
CA VAL A 18 -8.23 -0.45 -9.67
C VAL A 18 -9.11 -1.42 -10.46
N ASN A 19 -10.34 -1.64 -10.00
CA ASN A 19 -11.28 -2.54 -10.68
C ASN A 19 -11.63 -2.05 -12.09
N GLY A 20 -11.81 -0.74 -12.28
CA GLY A 20 -12.08 -0.15 -13.59
C GLY A 20 -10.93 -0.30 -14.59
N ALA A 21 -9.70 -0.43 -14.10
CA ALA A 21 -8.51 -0.68 -14.89
C ALA A 21 -8.19 -2.19 -15.07
N GLY A 22 -9.08 -3.08 -14.60
CA GLY A 22 -8.91 -4.53 -14.72
C GLY A 22 -7.98 -5.15 -13.67
N GLY A 23 -7.55 -4.38 -12.68
CA GLY A 23 -6.84 -4.90 -11.50
C GLY A 23 -7.80 -5.42 -10.44
N PHE A 24 -7.25 -5.92 -9.34
CA PHE A 24 -7.99 -6.41 -8.19
C PHE A 24 -7.56 -5.67 -6.91
N GLY A 25 -8.53 -5.28 -6.08
CA GLY A 25 -8.28 -4.60 -4.82
C GLY A 25 -8.98 -5.28 -3.65
N LEU A 26 -8.28 -5.48 -2.54
CA LEU A 26 -8.78 -6.14 -1.33
C LEU A 26 -8.53 -5.27 -0.10
N VAL A 27 -9.53 -5.14 0.77
CA VAL A 27 -9.34 -4.52 2.09
C VAL A 27 -8.96 -5.62 3.07
N LEU A 28 -7.69 -5.65 3.49
CA LEU A 28 -7.18 -6.57 4.50
C LEU A 28 -7.58 -6.16 5.92
N ALA A 29 -7.62 -4.85 6.17
CA ALA A 29 -8.08 -4.29 7.45
C ALA A 29 -8.81 -2.97 7.24
N ARG A 30 -9.96 -2.82 7.90
CA ARG A 30 -10.69 -1.55 7.97
C ARG A 30 -10.13 -0.70 9.11
N GLY A 31 -9.96 0.58 8.84
CA GLY A 31 -9.53 1.60 9.79
C GLY A 31 -10.65 2.60 10.13
N ASP A 32 -10.29 3.72 10.76
CA ASP A 32 -11.22 4.82 10.99
C ASP A 32 -11.67 5.46 9.67
N ALA A 33 -12.96 5.73 9.54
CA ALA A 33 -13.54 6.18 8.28
C ALA A 33 -13.17 7.62 7.91
N GLN A 34 -12.87 8.46 8.90
CA GLN A 34 -12.65 9.90 8.69
C GLN A 34 -11.17 10.27 8.62
N ALA A 35 -10.34 9.71 9.49
CA ALA A 35 -8.96 10.13 9.71
C ALA A 35 -7.93 8.99 9.70
N GLY A 36 -8.36 7.73 9.55
CA GLY A 36 -7.48 6.57 9.58
C GLY A 36 -6.37 6.64 8.52
N GLY A 37 -5.14 6.25 8.87
CA GLY A 37 -4.06 6.10 7.89
C GLY A 37 -4.43 5.07 6.82
N ILE A 38 -3.81 5.13 5.65
CA ILE A 38 -4.04 4.17 4.57
C ILE A 38 -2.70 3.60 4.12
N LEU A 39 -2.51 2.30 4.40
CA LEU A 39 -1.39 1.51 3.93
C LEU A 39 -1.83 0.69 2.71
N VAL A 40 -1.10 0.82 1.62
CA VAL A 40 -1.37 0.09 0.38
C VAL A 40 -0.21 -0.84 0.08
N VAL A 41 -0.51 -2.13 0.00
CA VAL A 41 0.38 -3.17 -0.48
C VAL A 41 0.16 -3.30 -1.97
N LEU A 42 1.21 -3.01 -2.74
CA LEU A 42 1.20 -3.05 -4.19
C LEU A 42 1.73 -4.41 -4.65
N LEU A 43 0.93 -5.10 -5.46
CA LEU A 43 1.23 -6.38 -6.04
C LEU A 43 1.28 -6.25 -7.56
N GLU A 44 2.15 -7.03 -8.17
CA GLU A 44 2.08 -7.33 -9.59
C GLU A 44 2.06 -8.85 -9.78
N ARG A 45 0.98 -9.36 -10.38
CA ARG A 45 0.81 -10.81 -10.64
C ARG A 45 0.88 -11.64 -9.34
N GLY A 46 0.24 -11.15 -8.29
CA GLY A 46 0.23 -11.77 -6.97
C GLY A 46 1.53 -11.65 -6.17
N MET A 47 2.54 -10.95 -6.68
CA MET A 47 3.81 -10.76 -5.97
C MET A 47 3.89 -9.34 -5.39
N PRO A 48 4.11 -9.18 -4.07
CA PRO A 48 4.25 -7.86 -3.47
C PRO A 48 5.53 -7.19 -3.97
N VAL A 49 5.37 -6.04 -4.62
CA VAL A 49 6.47 -5.23 -5.13
C VAL A 49 6.84 -4.11 -4.16
N ARG A 50 5.84 -3.51 -3.50
CA ARG A 50 6.07 -2.33 -2.64
C ARG A 50 4.95 -2.13 -1.62
N VAL A 51 5.26 -1.46 -0.51
CA VAL A 51 4.25 -1.00 0.45
C VAL A 51 4.36 0.52 0.58
N VAL A 52 3.25 1.23 0.37
CA VAL A 52 3.21 2.70 0.44
C VAL A 52 2.15 3.18 1.42
N GLU A 53 2.42 4.28 2.09
CA GLU A 53 1.46 4.95 2.97
C GLU A 53 0.98 6.26 2.33
N HIS A 54 -0.33 6.46 2.32
CA HIS A 54 -0.95 7.70 1.90
C HIS A 54 -0.88 8.73 3.04
N GLY A 55 0.14 9.57 3.00
CA GLY A 55 0.47 10.54 4.04
C GLY A 55 0.29 11.99 3.61
N LEU A 56 0.77 12.89 4.48
CA LEU A 56 0.87 14.32 4.23
C LEU A 56 2.35 14.71 4.18
N GLY A 57 2.73 15.42 3.12
CA GLY A 57 4.05 16.00 2.95
C GLY A 57 4.26 17.21 3.86
N PRO A 58 5.49 17.71 3.98
CA PRO A 58 5.82 18.87 4.80
C PRO A 58 5.07 20.15 4.38
N ALA A 59 4.64 20.23 3.12
CA ALA A 59 3.87 21.37 2.59
C ALA A 59 2.35 21.17 2.75
N GLY A 60 1.88 20.07 3.35
CA GLY A 60 0.47 19.75 3.51
C GLY A 60 -0.17 19.12 2.27
N ASP A 61 0.63 18.81 1.25
CA ASP A 61 0.24 18.06 0.07
C ASP A 61 0.12 16.56 0.38
N THR A 62 -0.75 15.86 -0.34
CA THR A 62 -0.81 14.39 -0.25
C THR A 62 0.43 13.79 -0.88
N VAL A 63 1.05 12.83 -0.20
CA VAL A 63 2.24 12.12 -0.70
C VAL A 63 2.12 10.62 -0.46
N LEU A 64 2.82 9.84 -1.28
CA LEU A 64 3.04 8.41 -1.03
C LEU A 64 4.40 8.23 -0.35
N ILE A 65 4.38 7.75 0.88
CA ILE A 65 5.58 7.48 1.68
C ILE A 65 5.94 6.02 1.50
N ASP A 66 7.18 5.72 1.13
CA ASP A 66 7.65 4.34 1.09
C ASP A 66 7.63 3.76 2.51
N SER A 67 6.88 2.68 2.68
CA SER A 67 6.74 1.93 3.92
C SER A 67 7.14 0.47 3.72
N THR A 68 7.92 0.19 2.67
CA THR A 68 8.46 -1.14 2.39
C THR A 68 9.48 -1.50 3.46
N PRO A 69 9.34 -2.65 4.14
CA PRO A 69 10.31 -3.05 5.15
C PRO A 69 11.70 -3.24 4.54
N GLU A 70 12.69 -2.55 5.08
CA GLU A 70 14.10 -2.64 4.64
C GLU A 70 14.68 -4.04 4.89
N ASP A 71 14.34 -4.68 6.02
CA ASP A 71 14.82 -6.01 6.42
C ASP A 71 14.09 -7.18 5.71
N ARG A 72 13.64 -6.99 4.46
CA ARG A 72 12.91 -8.04 3.75
C ARG A 72 13.82 -9.24 3.50
N PRO A 73 13.41 -10.47 3.86
CA PRO A 73 14.22 -11.65 3.58
C PRO A 73 14.34 -11.83 2.06
N HIS A 74 15.55 -12.12 1.59
CA HIS A 74 15.76 -12.57 0.23
C HIS A 74 15.00 -13.89 0.04
N GLY A 75 14.18 -13.96 -1.00
CA GLY A 75 13.45 -15.17 -1.33
C GLY A 75 14.39 -16.37 -1.46
N PRO A 76 13.89 -17.61 -1.27
CA PRO A 76 14.73 -18.79 -1.40
C PRO A 76 15.26 -18.88 -2.85
N GLY A 77 16.53 -18.52 -3.04
CA GLY A 77 17.22 -18.56 -4.34
C GLY A 77 17.79 -17.23 -4.86
N GLY A 78 17.74 -16.13 -4.09
CA GLY A 78 18.39 -14.87 -4.49
C GLY A 78 19.83 -14.77 -3.99
N ASP A 79 20.79 -14.72 -4.90
CA ASP A 79 22.19 -14.38 -4.61
C ASP A 79 22.24 -12.96 -4.02
N ALA A 80 23.19 -12.69 -3.12
CA ALA A 80 23.37 -11.38 -2.46
C ALA A 80 23.73 -10.20 -3.40
N GLY A 81 23.65 -10.39 -4.73
CA GLY A 81 23.86 -9.40 -5.77
C GLY A 81 22.70 -9.22 -6.74
N ASP A 82 21.57 -9.90 -6.54
CA ASP A 82 20.37 -9.65 -7.34
C ASP A 82 19.56 -8.52 -6.69
N GLU A 83 19.82 -7.29 -7.13
CA GLU A 83 19.02 -6.10 -6.78
C GLU A 83 17.58 -6.21 -7.32
N SER A 84 17.29 -7.20 -8.18
CA SER A 84 15.92 -7.63 -8.52
C SER A 84 15.34 -8.41 -7.34
N GLY A 85 15.26 -7.76 -6.18
CA GLY A 85 15.03 -8.47 -4.94
C GLY A 85 13.70 -9.22 -4.97
N SER A 86 13.81 -10.53 -4.72
CA SER A 86 12.68 -11.44 -4.64
C SER A 86 11.61 -10.89 -3.69
N ALA A 87 10.34 -11.03 -4.08
CA ALA A 87 9.23 -10.54 -3.28
C ALA A 87 9.27 -11.18 -1.87
N PRO A 88 8.99 -10.42 -0.79
CA PRO A 88 8.95 -10.98 0.54
C PRO A 88 7.96 -12.15 0.59
N GLY A 89 8.36 -13.24 1.25
CA GLY A 89 7.45 -14.36 1.50
C GLY A 89 6.17 -13.90 2.20
N PRO A 90 5.02 -14.54 1.93
CA PRO A 90 3.71 -14.11 2.44
C PRO A 90 3.67 -14.00 3.98
N ASP A 91 4.42 -14.85 4.68
CA ASP A 91 4.51 -14.85 6.14
C ASP A 91 5.20 -13.59 6.69
N PHE A 92 6.26 -13.12 6.03
CA PHE A 92 6.98 -11.92 6.44
C PHE A 92 6.10 -10.68 6.28
N LEU A 93 5.44 -10.55 5.12
CA LEU A 93 4.52 -9.45 4.86
C LEU A 93 3.36 -9.46 5.87
N SER A 94 2.75 -10.61 6.11
CA SER A 94 1.68 -10.76 7.10
C SER A 94 2.13 -10.33 8.51
N ALA A 95 3.32 -10.74 8.94
CA ALA A 95 3.88 -10.34 10.23
C ALA A 95 4.16 -8.82 10.31
N TYR A 96 4.62 -8.21 9.22
CA TYR A 96 4.80 -6.76 9.15
C TYR A 96 3.46 -6.01 9.25
N LEU A 97 2.46 -6.40 8.47
CA LEU A 97 1.13 -5.79 8.48
C LEU A 97 0.44 -5.92 9.84
N ASN A 98 0.54 -7.09 10.48
CA ASN A 98 0.02 -7.31 11.84
C ASN A 98 0.68 -6.38 12.87
N ARG A 99 2.01 -6.17 12.79
CA ARG A 99 2.72 -5.24 13.67
C ARG A 99 2.29 -3.78 13.44
N ARG A 100 2.06 -3.39 12.17
CA ARG A 100 1.54 -2.06 11.83
C ARG A 100 0.15 -1.85 12.43
N ARG A 101 -0.75 -2.81 12.25
CA ARG A 101 -2.13 -2.75 12.78
C ARG A 101 -2.22 -2.79 14.30
N ALA A 102 -1.29 -3.47 14.96
CA ALA A 102 -1.19 -3.48 16.42
C ALA A 102 -0.73 -2.14 16.99
N ARG A 103 0.10 -1.39 16.25
CA ARG A 103 0.57 -0.05 16.64
C ARG A 103 -0.47 1.04 16.34
N ASP A 104 -1.15 0.92 15.20
CA ASP A 104 -2.20 1.84 14.78
C ASP A 104 -3.50 1.07 14.50
N PRO A 105 -4.41 1.01 15.50
CA PRO A 105 -5.67 0.33 15.34
C PRO A 105 -6.67 1.02 14.40
N ASP A 106 -6.39 2.21 13.91
CA ASP A 106 -7.25 2.96 12.98
C ASP A 106 -6.72 2.91 11.55
N LEU A 107 -5.64 2.16 11.31
CA LEU A 107 -5.01 1.97 10.01
C LEU A 107 -5.88 1.11 9.07
N TRP A 108 -6.11 1.63 7.86
CA TRP A 108 -6.58 0.86 6.72
C TRP A 108 -5.40 0.12 6.08
N ILE A 109 -5.62 -1.14 5.72
CA ILE A 109 -4.66 -1.93 4.95
C ILE A 109 -5.38 -2.46 3.71
N ILE A 110 -4.84 -2.13 2.54
CA ILE A 110 -5.41 -2.46 1.23
C ILE A 110 -4.34 -3.17 0.40
N GLU A 111 -4.70 -4.25 -0.25
CA GLU A 111 -3.93 -4.84 -1.34
C GLU A 111 -4.47 -4.39 -2.68
N VAL A 112 -3.55 -4.11 -3.61
CA VAL A 112 -3.86 -3.77 -5.00
C VAL A 112 -2.95 -4.59 -5.90
N ASP A 113 -3.53 -5.47 -6.71
CA ASP A 113 -2.83 -6.22 -7.76
C ASP A 113 -3.23 -5.65 -9.13
N ILE A 114 -2.27 -4.98 -9.77
CA ILE A 114 -2.46 -4.35 -11.07
C ILE A 114 -1.12 -4.17 -11.79
N ALA A 115 -1.13 -4.15 -13.12
CA ALA A 115 0.07 -3.84 -13.88
C ALA A 115 0.58 -2.42 -13.59
N ALA A 116 1.90 -2.25 -13.47
CA ALA A 116 2.55 -0.99 -13.12
C ALA A 116 2.00 -0.40 -11.81
N ALA A 117 1.91 -1.24 -10.77
CA ALA A 117 1.19 -0.95 -9.53
C ALA A 117 1.62 0.35 -8.86
N GLU A 118 2.93 0.65 -8.86
CA GLU A 118 3.47 1.88 -8.29
C GLU A 118 3.00 3.14 -9.02
N ARG A 119 3.07 3.13 -10.35
CA ARG A 119 2.61 4.25 -11.19
C ARG A 119 1.11 4.43 -11.01
N PHE A 120 0.36 3.33 -11.05
CA PHE A 120 -1.07 3.36 -10.88
C PHE A 120 -1.46 3.94 -9.51
N ALA A 121 -0.78 3.53 -8.43
CA ALA A 121 -1.05 4.04 -7.09
C ALA A 121 -0.76 5.54 -6.98
N ALA A 122 0.34 6.02 -7.58
CA ALA A 122 0.66 7.44 -7.64
C ALA A 122 -0.46 8.24 -8.35
N ASP A 123 -0.88 7.82 -9.53
CA ASP A 123 -1.95 8.50 -10.29
C ASP A 123 -3.29 8.42 -9.54
N ALA A 124 -3.61 7.26 -8.97
CA ALA A 124 -4.88 7.02 -8.27
C ALA A 124 -5.04 7.80 -6.97
N LEU A 125 -3.95 7.99 -6.22
CA LEU A 125 -3.97 8.57 -4.88
C LEU A 125 -3.49 10.01 -4.82
N LEU A 126 -2.66 10.45 -5.76
CA LEU A 126 -2.19 11.83 -5.84
C LEU A 126 -3.03 12.68 -6.81
N GLY A 127 -3.90 12.04 -7.61
CA GLY A 127 -4.87 12.74 -8.45
C GLY A 127 -4.29 13.26 -9.78
N ASN A 128 -3.26 12.60 -10.31
CA ASN A 128 -2.76 12.84 -11.68
C ASN A 128 -3.64 12.16 -12.74
#